data_AF-A7TC83-F1
#
_entry.id   AF-A7TC83-F1
#
_cell.length_a   1.000
_cell.length_b   1.000
_cell.length_c   1.000
_cell.angle_alpha   90.00
_cell.angle_beta   90.00
_cell.angle_gamma   90.00
#
_symmetry.space_group_name_H-M   'P 1'
#
loop_
_entity.id
_entity.type
_entity.pdbx_description
1 polymer ?
#
loop_
_entity_poly.entity_id
_entity_poly.type
_entity_poly.pdbx_seq_one_letter_code
_entity_poly.pdbx_strand_id
1 'polypeptide(L)'
;DHGSNTEEFPDFFPLGVFEGFWWAAVTMTTVGYGDKVPRSVPSRLFAVVWINAGLVIIAMFMGIVTSSLSSNMIGNASHLYGMVGIEFREFEVQVTYFFRLNKKEMKKPTTETGPIY
;
A
#
# COMPACT_ATOMS: atom_id res chain seq x y z
N ASP A 1 5.12 -20.58 35.84
CA ASP A 1 6.22 -21.46 35.38
C ASP A 1 7.26 -21.80 36.44
N HIS A 2 7.53 -20.93 37.42
CA HIS A 2 8.61 -21.08 38.41
C HIS A 2 8.63 -22.36 39.28
N GLY A 3 7.57 -23.19 39.24
CA GLY A 3 7.50 -24.41 40.04
C GLY A 3 7.74 -25.73 39.29
N SER A 4 7.72 -25.74 37.95
CA SER A 4 7.66 -26.99 37.17
C SER A 4 8.59 -27.07 35.97
N ASN A 5 9.41 -26.06 35.69
CA ASN A 5 10.32 -26.05 34.53
C ASN A 5 11.61 -25.25 34.78
N THR A 6 12.21 -25.44 35.96
CA THR A 6 13.39 -24.70 36.42
C THR A 6 14.67 -25.05 35.67
N GLU A 7 14.68 -26.16 34.92
CA GLU A 7 15.79 -26.58 34.05
C GLU A 7 15.82 -25.80 32.72
N GLU A 8 14.65 -25.46 32.15
CA GLU A 8 14.55 -24.70 30.89
C GLU A 8 14.49 -23.18 31.13
N PHE A 9 13.93 -22.74 32.27
CA PHE A 9 13.82 -21.34 32.66
C PHE A 9 14.42 -21.15 34.07
N PRO A 10 15.71 -20.73 34.17
CA PRO A 10 16.40 -20.61 35.45
C PRO A 10 15.82 -19.48 36.32
N ASP A 11 15.90 -19.66 37.65
CA ASP A 11 15.37 -18.74 38.67
C ASP A 11 16.05 -17.35 38.69
N PHE A 12 17.18 -17.21 38.01
CA PHE A 12 17.86 -15.94 37.83
C PHE A 12 17.06 -15.05 36.87
N PHE A 13 16.32 -14.08 37.43
CA PHE A 13 15.36 -13.20 36.72
C PHE A 13 15.84 -12.66 35.34
N PRO A 14 17.09 -12.18 35.18
CA PRO A 14 17.59 -11.76 33.86
C PRO A 14 17.66 -12.91 32.86
N LEU A 15 18.19 -14.07 33.24
CA LEU A 15 18.33 -15.22 32.35
C LEU A 15 16.95 -15.78 31.97
N GLY A 16 16.02 -15.90 32.92
CA GLY A 16 14.65 -16.36 32.63
C GLY A 16 13.92 -15.46 31.62
N VAL A 17 14.12 -14.13 31.69
CA VAL A 17 13.57 -13.18 30.71
C VAL A 17 14.23 -13.31 29.34
N PHE A 18 15.55 -13.50 29.27
CA PHE A 18 16.25 -13.72 27.99
C PHE A 18 15.82 -15.02 27.32
N GLU A 19 15.66 -16.11 28.07
CA GLU A 19 15.17 -17.39 27.56
C GLU A 19 13.70 -17.31 27.10
N GLY A 20 12.87 -16.57 27.84
CA GLY A 20 11.49 -16.28 27.43
C GLY A 20 11.42 -15.42 26.16
N PHE A 21 12.33 -14.45 26.01
CA PHE A 21 12.43 -13.62 24.81
C PHE A 21 12.91 -14.43 23.60
N TRP A 22 13.92 -15.29 23.77
CA TRP A 22 14.38 -16.21 22.74
C TRP A 22 13.25 -17.11 22.25
N TRP A 23 12.52 -17.72 23.19
CA TRP A 23 11.36 -18.55 22.89
C TRP A 23 10.27 -17.77 22.12
N ALA A 24 9.97 -16.55 22.55
CA ALA A 24 9.00 -15.68 21.90
C ALA A 24 9.43 -15.29 20.48
N ALA A 25 10.73 -15.02 20.27
CA ALA A 25 11.28 -14.68 18.95
C ALA A 25 11.23 -15.87 17.98
N VAL A 26 11.61 -17.07 18.43
CA VAL A 26 11.57 -18.31 17.63
C VAL A 26 10.12 -18.69 17.27
N THR A 27 9.19 -18.45 18.19
CA THR A 27 7.76 -18.71 17.95
C THR A 27 7.15 -17.67 17.00
N MET A 28 7.49 -16.39 17.17
CA MET A 28 7.03 -15.31 16.30
C MET A 28 7.52 -15.48 14.86
N THR A 29 8.74 -15.99 14.69
CA THR A 29 9.32 -16.28 13.37
C THR A 29 8.80 -17.58 12.75
N THR A 30 7.87 -18.28 13.40
CA THR A 30 7.30 -19.58 12.97
C THR A 30 8.32 -20.71 12.82
N VAL A 31 9.56 -20.51 13.28
CA VAL A 31 10.64 -21.51 13.21
C VAL A 31 10.34 -22.68 14.15
N GLY A 32 9.97 -22.36 15.39
CA GLY A 32 9.43 -23.34 16.34
C GLY A 32 10.35 -24.52 16.63
N TYR A 33 11.62 -24.29 17.00
CA TYR A 33 12.57 -25.37 17.33
C TYR A 33 12.08 -26.31 18.44
N GLY A 34 11.24 -25.82 19.36
CA GLY A 34 10.67 -26.62 20.44
C GLY A 34 11.66 -27.00 21.56
N ASP A 35 12.82 -26.34 21.59
CA ASP A 35 13.89 -26.52 22.58
C ASP A 35 13.50 -26.03 23.98
N LYS A 36 12.67 -24.99 24.05
CA LYS A 36 12.07 -24.48 25.28
C LYS A 36 10.58 -24.31 25.08
N VAL A 37 9.75 -24.71 26.04
CA VAL A 37 8.29 -24.54 25.92
C VAL A 37 7.67 -24.13 27.25
N PRO A 38 6.84 -23.07 27.28
CA PRO A 38 6.08 -22.73 28.48
C PRO A 38 5.10 -23.86 28.85
N ARG A 39 5.35 -24.52 29.98
CA ARG A 39 4.52 -25.63 30.46
C ARG A 39 3.36 -25.15 31.35
N SER A 40 3.44 -23.95 31.94
CA SER A 40 2.38 -23.42 32.79
C SER A 40 1.22 -22.78 32.03
N VAL A 41 0.03 -22.85 32.62
CA VAL A 41 -1.22 -22.27 32.10
C VAL A 41 -1.13 -20.75 31.84
N PRO A 42 -0.61 -19.91 32.75
CA PRO A 42 -0.58 -18.45 32.52
C PRO A 42 0.36 -18.03 31.39
N SER A 43 1.49 -18.70 31.20
CA SER A 43 2.42 -18.37 30.11
C SER A 43 1.92 -18.81 28.74
N ARG A 44 1.15 -19.91 28.67
CA ARG A 44 0.43 -20.31 27.44
C ARG A 44 -0.62 -19.29 27.02
N LEU A 45 -1.33 -18.68 27.97
CA LEU A 45 -2.26 -17.59 27.67
C LEU A 45 -1.54 -16.35 27.13
N PHE A 46 -0.42 -15.97 27.77
CA PHE A 46 0.42 -14.87 27.29
C PHE A 46 0.96 -15.14 25.88
N ALA A 47 1.43 -16.36 25.62
CA ALA A 47 1.89 -16.80 24.31
C ALA A 47 0.84 -16.60 23.20
N VAL A 48 -0.42 -16.97 23.47
CA VAL A 48 -1.51 -16.81 22.49
C VAL A 48 -1.73 -15.33 22.17
N VAL A 49 -1.78 -14.47 23.17
CA VAL A 49 -1.92 -13.02 22.97
C VAL A 49 -0.73 -12.46 22.19
N TRP A 50 0.48 -12.91 22.51
CA TRP A 50 1.72 -12.50 21.84
C TRP A 50 1.74 -12.85 20.35
N ILE A 51 1.34 -14.08 19.99
CA ILE A 51 1.25 -14.51 18.58
C ILE A 51 0.24 -13.66 17.81
N ASN A 52 -0.92 -13.37 18.41
CA ASN A 52 -1.93 -12.50 17.79
C ASN A 52 -1.44 -11.07 17.62
N ALA A 53 -0.72 -10.52 18.61
CA ALA A 53 -0.12 -9.19 18.50
C ALA A 53 0.90 -9.12 17.35
N GLY A 54 1.76 -10.14 17.22
CA GLY A 54 2.70 -10.25 16.10
C GLY A 54 2.00 -10.26 14.73
N LEU A 55 0.88 -11.00 14.61
CA LEU A 55 0.08 -11.03 13.39
C LEU A 55 -0.47 -9.66 13.01
N VAL A 56 -1.03 -8.93 13.98
CA VAL A 56 -1.57 -7.58 13.75
C VAL A 56 -0.47 -6.63 13.29
N ILE A 57 0.71 -6.66 13.92
CA ILE A 57 1.84 -5.80 13.56
C ILE A 57 2.29 -6.07 12.12
N ILE A 58 2.44 -7.34 11.74
CA ILE A 58 2.85 -7.71 10.36
C ILE A 58 1.77 -7.29 9.35
N ALA A 59 0.50 -7.48 9.66
CA ALA A 59 -0.61 -7.07 8.80
C ALA A 59 -0.64 -5.54 8.60
N MET A 60 -0.44 -4.77 9.67
CA MET A 60 -0.36 -3.30 9.59
C MET A 60 0.84 -2.86 8.76
N PHE A 61 2.01 -3.45 8.98
CA PHE A 61 3.21 -3.15 8.20
C PHE A 61 2.98 -3.42 6.71
N MET A 62 2.44 -4.59 6.37
CA MET A 62 2.09 -4.94 4.99
C MET A 62 1.08 -3.95 4.40
N GLY A 63 0.05 -3.56 5.16
CA GLY A 63 -0.95 -2.58 4.72
C GLY A 63 -0.34 -1.20 4.40
N ILE A 64 0.61 -0.73 5.21
CA ILE A 64 1.34 0.53 4.97
C ILE A 64 2.19 0.43 3.69
N VAL A 65 2.90 -0.67 3.51
CA VAL A 65 3.71 -0.92 2.30
C VAL A 65 2.82 -0.96 1.05
N THR A 66 1.72 -1.71 1.09
CA THR A 66 0.75 -1.78 -0.01
C THR A 66 0.14 -0.41 -0.32
N SER A 67 -0.25 0.35 0.70
CA SER A 67 -0.82 1.69 0.52
C SER A 67 0.18 2.66 -0.10
N SER A 68 1.44 2.60 0.34
CA SER A 68 2.52 3.43 -0.21
C SER A 68 2.81 3.05 -1.66
N LEU A 69 2.86 1.74 -1.97
CA LEU A 69 3.08 1.28 -3.33
C LEU A 69 1.92 1.65 -4.25
N SER A 70 0.69 1.46 -3.78
CA SER A 70 -0.53 1.80 -4.51
C SER A 70 -0.64 3.30 -4.77
N SER A 71 -0.33 4.16 -3.79
CA SER A 71 -0.38 5.62 -3.99
C SER A 71 0.67 6.09 -5.00
N ASN A 72 1.87 5.51 -5.01
CA ASN A 72 2.88 5.80 -6.03
C ASN A 72 2.42 5.35 -7.43
N MET A 73 1.83 4.16 -7.53
CA MET A 73 1.29 3.65 -8.80
C MET A 73 0.13 4.50 -9.31
N ILE A 74 -0.83 4.83 -8.45
CA ILE A 74 -2.02 5.63 -8.78
C ILE A 74 -1.61 7.07 -9.09
N GLY A 75 -0.67 7.66 -8.35
CA GLY A 75 -0.14 9.00 -8.61
C GLY A 75 0.48 9.08 -10.00
N ASN A 76 1.37 8.16 -10.34
CA ASN A 76 1.98 8.08 -11.68
C ASN A 76 0.93 7.86 -12.78
N ALA A 77 -0.05 6.96 -12.54
CA ALA A 77 -1.14 6.71 -13.49
C ALA A 77 -2.05 7.94 -13.67
N SER A 78 -2.39 8.64 -12.59
CA SER A 78 -3.24 9.83 -12.61
C SER A 78 -2.57 11.01 -13.33
N HIS A 79 -1.25 11.17 -13.19
CA HIS A 79 -0.50 12.18 -13.93
C HIS A 79 -0.47 11.88 -15.43
N LEU A 80 -0.26 10.61 -15.81
CA LEU A 80 -0.34 10.17 -17.22
C LEU A 80 -1.75 10.38 -17.80
N TYR A 81 -2.80 9.94 -17.09
CA TYR A 81 -4.18 10.15 -17.52
C TYR A 81 -4.55 11.64 -17.62
N GLY A 82 -4.06 12.47 -16.69
CA GLY A 82 -4.24 13.92 -16.71
C GLY A 82 -3.58 14.58 -17.92
N MET A 83 -2.33 14.23 -18.23
CA MET A 83 -1.64 14.76 -19.42
C MET A 83 -2.34 14.35 -20.71
N VAL A 84 -2.68 13.07 -20.87
CA VAL A 84 -3.40 12.58 -22.07
C VAL A 84 -4.78 13.23 -22.17
N GLY A 85 -5.48 13.43 -21.05
CA GLY A 85 -6.76 14.13 -21.02
C GLY A 85 -6.68 15.60 -21.43
N ILE A 86 -5.61 16.30 -21.02
CA ILE A 86 -5.36 17.69 -21.45
C ILE A 86 -5.08 17.74 -22.96
N GLU A 87 -4.23 16.85 -23.46
CA GLU A 87 -3.91 16.78 -24.89
C GLU A 87 -5.15 16.46 -25.75
N PHE A 88 -5.99 15.53 -25.29
CA PHE A 88 -7.26 15.21 -25.94
C PHE A 88 -8.24 16.39 -25.89
N ARG A 89 -8.30 17.12 -24.77
CA ARG A 89 -9.14 18.32 -24.64
C ARG A 89 -8.68 19.43 -25.58
N GLU A 90 -7.38 19.64 -25.72
CA GLU A 90 -6.83 20.60 -26.69
C GLU A 90 -7.19 20.20 -28.13
N PHE A 91 -7.09 18.92 -28.47
CA PHE A 91 -7.54 18.41 -29.78
C PHE A 91 -9.01 18.70 -30.06
N GLU A 92 -9.91 18.37 -29.12
CA GLU A 92 -11.35 18.63 -29.22
C GLU A 92 -11.65 20.13 -29.44
N VAL A 93 -10.91 21.01 -28.74
CA VAL A 93 -11.03 22.46 -28.89
C VAL A 93 -10.60 22.90 -30.30
N GLN A 94 -9.48 22.38 -30.82
CA GLN A 94 -9.01 22.69 -32.17
C GLN A 94 -10.01 22.24 -33.24
N VAL A 95 -10.55 21.02 -33.11
CA VAL A 95 -11.59 20.49 -34.02
C VAL A 95 -12.82 21.38 -34.00
N THR A 96 -13.30 21.76 -32.80
CA THR A 96 -14.44 22.66 -32.64
C THR A 96 -14.18 24.04 -33.25
N TYR A 97 -12.98 24.57 -33.07
CA TYR A 97 -12.56 25.84 -33.67
C TYR A 97 -12.53 25.78 -35.20
N PHE A 98 -11.96 24.72 -35.76
CA PHE A 98 -11.93 24.50 -37.20
C PHE A 98 -13.34 24.48 -37.80
N PHE A 99 -14.26 23.71 -37.21
CA PHE A 99 -15.65 23.67 -37.69
C PHE A 99 -16.36 25.02 -37.55
N ARG A 100 -16.09 25.76 -36.47
CA ARG A 100 -16.62 27.11 -36.27
C ARG A 100 -16.14 28.08 -37.35
N LEU A 101 -14.87 28.01 -37.72
CA LEU A 101 -14.28 28.85 -38.77
C LEU A 101 -14.82 28.48 -40.15
N ASN A 102 -14.84 27.19 -40.48
CA ASN A 102 -15.38 26.71 -41.75
C ASN A 102 -16.85 27.14 -41.95
N LYS A 103 -17.68 27.01 -40.89
CA LYS A 103 -19.07 27.48 -40.91
C LYS A 103 -19.21 29.01 -41.10
N LYS A 104 -18.23 29.80 -40.65
CA LYS A 104 -18.21 31.26 -40.87
C LYS A 104 -17.80 31.61 -42.31
N GLU A 105 -16.83 30.89 -42.88
CA GLU A 105 -16.41 31.07 -44.27
C GLU A 105 -17.52 30.70 -45.26
N MET A 106 -18.28 29.64 -45.01
CA MET A 106 -19.46 29.29 -45.83
C MET A 106 -20.60 30.32 -45.75
N LYS A 107 -20.63 31.17 -44.72
CA LYS A 107 -21.64 32.21 -44.54
C LYS A 107 -21.29 33.54 -45.20
N LYS A 108 -20.08 33.68 -45.78
CA LYS A 108 -19.75 34.86 -46.59
C LYS A 108 -20.50 34.74 -47.93
N PRO A 109 -21.32 35.73 -48.32
CA PRO A 109 -21.94 35.71 -49.64
C PRO A 109 -20.84 35.83 -50.69
N THR A 110 -20.79 34.88 -51.63
CA THR A 110 -19.97 34.94 -52.86
C THR A 110 -20.41 36.15 -53.67
N THR A 111 -19.86 37.32 -53.35
CA THR A 111 -20.09 38.58 -54.05
C THR A 111 -18.72 39.20 -54.24
N GLU A 112 -17.97 38.67 -55.20
CA GLU A 112 -16.92 39.40 -55.92
C GLU A 112 -16.43 38.57 -57.12
N THR A 113 -17.21 38.58 -58.20
CA THR A 113 -16.68 38.37 -59.56
C THR A 113 -17.32 39.39 -60.52
N GLY A 114 -16.76 40.60 -60.55
CA GLY A 114 -16.85 41.58 -61.66
C GLY A 114 -18.21 42.27 -61.90
N PRO A 115 -18.25 43.34 -62.74
CA PRO A 115 -17.39 43.52 -63.90
C PRO A 115 -16.43 44.71 -63.86
N ILE A 116 -15.38 44.53 -64.66
CA ILE A 116 -14.34 45.45 -65.10
C ILE A 116 -14.97 46.41 -66.10
N TYR A 117 -15.23 47.68 -65.75
CA TYR A 117 -15.33 48.83 -66.67
C TYR A 117 -15.04 50.13 -65.92
#